data_AF-A0AAV6LE01-F1
#
_entry.id   AF-A0AAV6LE01-F1
#
_cell.length_a   1.000
_cell.length_b   1.000
_cell.length_c   1.000
_cell.angle_alpha   90.00
_cell.angle_beta   90.00
_cell.angle_gamma   90.00
#
_symmetry.space_group_name_H-M   'P 1'
#
loop_
_entity.id
_entity.type
_entity.pdbx_description
1 polymer ?
#
loop_
_entity_poly.entity_id
_entity_poly.type
_entity_poly.pdbx_seq_one_letter_code
_entity_poly.pdbx_strand_id
1 'polypeptide(L)'
;MDPPTSWDSLRKQARKLEAQLDEQMPLYRKVVSKKVDDGTDKDLESGIDELLQQLHQVNSHMQAWVSSGGSEIFSHTLTRHQEILQDLTQEFNRLRSSLRAKKEHASLLEDFREFDRTRLDMEDGGGSYEQALLKEHAAVSRSTGQTDGILQFDFSGESNPLINKEEKVHGHYNPFLSCLCLHIPHFDLLVEQIVDVAGLVMKSRDSLPSTILLANTLLVCQ
;
A
#
# COMPACT_ATOMS: atom_id res chain seq x y z
N MET A 1 -46.21 -25.86 -18.00
CA MET A 1 -46.21 -24.40 -17.79
C MET A 1 -46.06 -24.19 -16.31
N ASP A 2 -44.85 -23.91 -15.86
CA ASP A 2 -44.61 -23.55 -14.45
C ASP A 2 -45.44 -22.30 -14.11
N PRO A 3 -46.06 -22.23 -12.92
CA PRO A 3 -46.84 -21.08 -12.54
C PRO A 3 -45.95 -19.82 -12.61
N PRO A 4 -46.46 -18.69 -13.13
CA PRO A 4 -45.70 -17.45 -13.17
C PRO A 4 -45.19 -17.14 -11.76
N THR A 5 -43.87 -16.98 -11.64
CA THR A 5 -43.19 -16.71 -10.37
C THR A 5 -43.92 -15.60 -9.64
N SER A 6 -44.60 -15.94 -8.55
CA SER A 6 -45.45 -15.00 -7.82
C SER A 6 -44.58 -13.91 -7.19
N TRP A 7 -45.07 -12.67 -7.15
CA TRP A 7 -44.40 -11.56 -6.48
C TRP A 7 -43.91 -11.91 -5.07
N ASP A 8 -44.74 -12.60 -4.27
CA ASP A 8 -44.37 -13.02 -2.93
C ASP A 8 -43.20 -14.02 -2.91
N SER A 9 -43.08 -14.86 -3.93
CA SER A 9 -41.97 -15.80 -4.05
C SER A 9 -40.65 -15.08 -4.36
N LEU A 10 -40.67 -14.09 -5.26
CA LEU A 10 -39.51 -13.24 -5.56
C LEU A 10 -39.06 -12.46 -4.32
N ARG A 11 -40.01 -11.84 -3.60
CA ARG A 11 -39.71 -11.11 -2.36
C ARG A 11 -39.09 -11.99 -1.28
N LYS A 12 -39.62 -13.21 -1.10
CA LYS A 12 -39.05 -14.18 -0.15
C LYS A 12 -37.64 -14.60 -0.57
N GLN A 13 -37.40 -14.78 -1.86
CA GLN A 13 -36.08 -15.12 -2.40
C GLN A 13 -35.08 -13.98 -2.18
N ALA A 14 -35.45 -12.73 -2.47
CA ALA A 14 -34.62 -11.56 -2.23
C ALA A 14 -34.23 -11.46 -0.74
N ARG A 15 -35.20 -11.56 0.17
CA ARG A 15 -34.94 -11.53 1.62
C ARG A 15 -34.01 -12.64 2.11
N LYS A 16 -34.09 -13.83 1.49
CA LYS A 16 -33.20 -14.95 1.82
C LYS A 16 -31.77 -14.66 1.36
N LEU A 17 -31.59 -14.15 0.14
CA LEU A 17 -30.28 -13.80 -0.40
C LEU A 17 -29.64 -12.65 0.38
N GLU A 18 -30.42 -11.63 0.75
CA GLU A 18 -29.98 -10.54 1.63
C GLU A 18 -29.48 -11.07 2.98
N ALA A 19 -30.25 -11.95 3.64
CA ALA A 19 -29.85 -12.51 4.92
C ALA A 19 -28.55 -13.35 4.81
N GLN A 20 -28.34 -14.06 3.70
CA GLN A 20 -27.10 -14.79 3.45
C GLN A 20 -25.92 -13.84 3.23
N LEU A 21 -26.12 -12.75 2.49
CA LEU A 21 -25.10 -11.71 2.30
C LEU A 21 -24.73 -11.03 3.63
N ASP A 22 -25.71 -10.72 4.47
CA ASP A 22 -25.49 -10.14 5.80
C ASP A 22 -24.67 -11.05 6.73
N GLU A 23 -24.75 -12.38 6.56
CA GLU A 23 -23.95 -13.34 7.30
C GLU A 23 -22.51 -13.47 6.74
N GLN A 24 -22.37 -13.50 5.42
CA GLN A 24 -21.08 -13.69 4.74
C GLN A 24 -20.18 -12.44 4.77
N MET A 25 -20.76 -11.24 4.67
CA MET A 25 -20.02 -9.98 4.61
C MET A 25 -19.11 -9.73 5.84
N PRO A 26 -19.57 -9.94 7.09
CA PRO A 26 -18.72 -9.87 8.27
C PRO A 26 -17.60 -10.91 8.29
N LEU A 27 -17.84 -12.11 7.74
CA LEU A 27 -16.81 -13.16 7.64
C LEU A 27 -15.72 -12.75 6.66
N TYR A 28 -16.12 -12.25 5.49
CA TYR A 28 -15.18 -11.72 4.50
C TYR A 28 -14.38 -10.54 5.08
N ARG A 29 -15.03 -9.60 5.80
CA ARG A 29 -14.35 -8.51 6.51
C ARG A 29 -13.30 -9.01 7.50
N LYS A 30 -13.57 -10.12 8.21
CA LYS A 30 -12.58 -10.74 9.11
C LYS A 30 -11.39 -11.28 8.31
N VAL A 31 -11.62 -11.96 7.19
CA VAL A 31 -10.54 -12.45 6.30
C VAL A 31 -9.69 -11.29 5.78
N VAL A 32 -10.32 -10.22 5.28
CA VAL A 32 -9.64 -8.99 4.86
C VAL A 32 -8.79 -8.36 5.96
N SER A 33 -9.14 -8.57 7.23
CA SER A 33 -8.37 -8.06 8.37
C SER A 33 -7.24 -8.99 8.81
N LYS A 34 -7.41 -10.31 8.68
CA LYS A 34 -6.58 -11.31 9.38
C LYS A 34 -5.35 -11.79 8.61
N LYS A 35 -5.15 -11.38 7.34
CA LYS A 35 -4.03 -11.82 6.48
C LYS A 35 -3.81 -13.34 6.55
N VAL A 36 -4.87 -14.12 6.30
CA VAL A 36 -4.71 -15.57 6.16
C VAL A 36 -4.52 -15.85 4.67
N ASP A 37 -3.32 -16.23 4.29
CA ASP A 37 -2.90 -16.69 2.95
C ASP A 37 -3.45 -18.09 2.64
N ASP A 38 -4.74 -18.31 2.94
CA ASP A 38 -5.41 -19.58 2.73
C ASP A 38 -6.55 -19.34 1.74
N GLY A 39 -6.71 -20.24 0.78
CA GLY A 39 -7.62 -20.11 -0.38
C GLY A 39 -9.08 -19.79 -0.03
N THR A 40 -9.44 -19.89 1.26
CA THR A 40 -10.70 -19.47 1.88
C THR A 40 -11.15 -18.05 1.49
N ASP A 41 -10.22 -17.12 1.25
CA ASP A 41 -10.55 -15.75 0.81
C ASP A 41 -11.24 -15.74 -0.57
N LYS A 42 -10.74 -16.56 -1.52
CA LYS A 42 -11.28 -16.66 -2.88
C LYS A 42 -12.63 -17.37 -2.92
N ASP A 43 -12.79 -18.41 -2.07
CA ASP A 43 -14.05 -19.15 -1.97
C ASP A 43 -15.16 -18.27 -1.38
N LEU A 44 -14.85 -17.47 -0.35
CA LEU A 44 -15.80 -16.50 0.21
C LEU A 44 -16.08 -15.35 -0.77
N GLU A 45 -15.06 -14.84 -1.45
CA GLU A 45 -15.20 -13.77 -2.44
C GLU A 45 -16.12 -14.20 -3.60
N SER A 46 -15.89 -15.40 -4.16
CA SER A 46 -16.74 -15.96 -5.23
C SER A 46 -18.16 -16.28 -4.74
N GLY A 47 -18.33 -16.84 -3.55
CA GLY A 47 -19.65 -17.10 -2.97
C GLY A 47 -20.47 -15.82 -2.75
N ILE A 48 -19.85 -14.73 -2.29
CA ILE A 48 -20.53 -13.43 -2.16
C ILE A 48 -20.89 -12.86 -3.53
N ASP A 49 -20.00 -12.97 -4.52
CA ASP A 49 -20.26 -12.50 -5.89
C ASP A 49 -21.46 -13.23 -6.52
N GLU A 50 -21.52 -14.56 -6.37
CA GLU A 50 -22.65 -15.38 -6.83
C GLU A 50 -23.98 -14.98 -6.17
N LEU A 51 -23.97 -14.74 -4.85
CA LEU A 51 -25.16 -14.28 -4.12
C LEU A 51 -25.63 -12.90 -4.58
N LEU A 52 -24.70 -11.97 -4.83
CA LEU A 52 -25.01 -10.64 -5.38
C LEU A 52 -25.60 -10.73 -6.79
N GLN A 53 -25.04 -11.58 -7.65
CA GLN A 53 -25.58 -11.82 -9.00
C GLN A 53 -26.99 -12.41 -8.96
N GLN A 54 -27.23 -13.38 -8.07
CA GLN A 54 -28.57 -13.95 -7.88
C GLN A 54 -29.56 -12.90 -7.36
N LEU A 55 -29.17 -12.05 -6.41
CA LEU A 55 -30.04 -10.99 -5.90
C LEU A 55 -30.34 -9.95 -6.98
N HIS A 56 -29.35 -9.62 -7.81
CA HIS A 56 -29.54 -8.77 -8.98
C HIS A 56 -30.57 -9.37 -9.95
N GLN A 57 -30.46 -10.65 -10.27
CA GLN A 57 -31.41 -11.34 -11.16
C GLN A 57 -32.83 -11.34 -10.58
N VAL A 58 -32.99 -11.60 -9.28
CA VAL A 58 -34.30 -11.54 -8.61
C VAL A 58 -34.88 -10.12 -8.69
N ASN A 59 -34.06 -9.08 -8.45
CA ASN A 59 -34.48 -7.70 -8.60
C ASN A 59 -34.88 -7.36 -10.04
N SER A 60 -34.19 -7.90 -11.05
CA SER A 60 -34.58 -7.74 -12.46
C SER A 60 -35.93 -8.41 -12.75
N HIS A 61 -36.19 -9.59 -12.21
CA HIS A 61 -37.50 -10.25 -12.35
C HIS A 61 -38.61 -9.47 -11.64
N MET A 62 -38.34 -8.94 -10.45
CA MET A 62 -39.27 -8.06 -9.73
C MET A 62 -39.55 -6.78 -10.52
N GLN A 63 -38.54 -6.19 -11.15
CA GLN A 63 -38.67 -5.03 -12.03
C GLN A 63 -39.57 -5.33 -13.24
N ALA A 64 -39.36 -6.46 -13.91
CA ALA A 64 -40.22 -6.89 -15.01
C ALA A 64 -41.68 -7.08 -14.57
N TRP A 65 -41.89 -7.62 -13.36
CA TRP A 65 -43.21 -7.81 -12.77
C TRP A 65 -43.92 -6.46 -12.52
N VAL A 66 -43.22 -5.49 -11.92
CA VAL A 66 -43.73 -4.13 -11.70
C VAL A 66 -44.05 -3.45 -13.04
N SER A 67 -43.16 -3.54 -14.03
CA SER A 67 -43.35 -2.98 -15.37
C SER A 67 -44.49 -3.62 -16.16
N SER A 68 -44.90 -4.85 -15.83
CA SER A 68 -46.01 -5.55 -16.49
C SER A 68 -47.42 -5.14 -16.02
N GLY A 69 -47.53 -4.13 -15.14
CA GLY A 69 -48.79 -3.65 -14.59
C GLY A 69 -48.95 -3.89 -13.09
N GLY A 70 -47.84 -3.99 -12.36
CA GLY A 70 -47.85 -4.11 -10.90
C GLY A 70 -48.37 -2.84 -10.22
N SER A 71 -49.00 -3.01 -9.05
CA SER A 71 -49.42 -1.90 -8.17
C SER A 71 -48.22 -1.07 -7.70
N GLU A 72 -48.44 0.23 -7.47
CA GLU A 72 -47.45 1.19 -6.95
C GLU A 72 -46.79 0.73 -5.64
N ILE A 73 -47.51 -0.05 -4.82
CA ILE A 73 -47.00 -0.64 -3.57
C ILE A 73 -45.81 -1.59 -3.82
N PHE A 74 -45.82 -2.30 -4.96
CA PHE A 74 -44.73 -3.19 -5.35
C PHE A 74 -43.50 -2.40 -5.83
N SER A 75 -43.71 -1.22 -6.40
CA SER A 75 -42.63 -0.32 -6.82
C SER A 75 -41.77 0.11 -5.63
N HIS A 76 -42.37 0.58 -4.53
CA HIS A 76 -41.62 0.94 -3.32
C HIS A 76 -40.84 -0.24 -2.72
N THR A 77 -41.45 -1.42 -2.69
CA THR A 77 -40.79 -2.63 -2.18
C THR A 77 -39.59 -2.99 -3.06
N LEU A 78 -39.73 -2.91 -4.39
CA LEU A 78 -38.63 -3.11 -5.32
C LEU A 78 -37.51 -2.08 -5.14
N THR A 79 -37.84 -0.80 -5.02
CA THR A 79 -36.85 0.26 -4.77
C THR A 79 -36.02 -0.06 -3.55
N ARG A 80 -36.65 -0.52 -2.46
CA ARG A 80 -35.91 -0.93 -1.25
C ARG A 80 -34.95 -2.09 -1.51
N HIS A 81 -35.36 -3.11 -2.26
CA HIS A 81 -34.48 -4.22 -2.60
C HIS A 81 -33.33 -3.81 -3.52
N GLN A 82 -33.53 -2.81 -4.39
CA GLN A 82 -32.48 -2.24 -5.23
C GLN A 82 -31.47 -1.44 -4.40
N GLU A 83 -31.93 -0.62 -3.44
CA GLU A 83 -31.07 0.10 -2.50
C GLU A 83 -30.20 -0.85 -1.68
N ILE A 84 -30.81 -1.90 -1.10
CA ILE A 84 -30.07 -2.91 -0.32
C ILE A 84 -29.00 -3.59 -1.19
N LEU A 85 -29.34 -3.99 -2.42
CA LEU A 85 -28.38 -4.58 -3.34
C LEU A 85 -27.22 -3.62 -3.65
N GLN A 86 -27.52 -2.33 -3.84
CA GLN A 86 -26.50 -1.32 -4.10
C GLN A 86 -25.55 -1.16 -2.91
N ASP A 87 -26.09 -1.05 -1.69
CA ASP A 87 -25.31 -0.91 -0.45
C ASP A 87 -24.39 -2.12 -0.25
N LEU A 88 -24.93 -3.35 -0.40
CA LEU A 88 -24.16 -4.59 -0.28
C LEU A 88 -23.06 -4.67 -1.34
N THR A 89 -23.36 -4.30 -2.58
CA THR A 89 -22.38 -4.30 -3.68
C THR A 89 -21.27 -3.29 -3.43
N GLN A 90 -21.61 -2.10 -2.94
CA GLN A 90 -20.64 -1.05 -2.62
C GLN A 90 -19.74 -1.50 -1.46
N GLU A 91 -20.31 -2.09 -0.41
CA GLU A 91 -19.53 -2.62 0.71
C GLU A 91 -18.57 -3.72 0.25
N PHE A 92 -19.03 -4.66 -0.56
CA PHE A 92 -18.21 -5.75 -1.08
C PHE A 92 -17.03 -5.22 -1.90
N ASN A 93 -17.27 -4.29 -2.83
CA ASN A 93 -16.21 -3.67 -3.62
C ASN A 93 -15.21 -2.92 -2.74
N ARG A 94 -15.66 -2.22 -1.71
CA ARG A 94 -14.78 -1.56 -0.74
C ARG A 94 -13.89 -2.57 -0.02
N LEU A 95 -14.43 -3.72 0.37
CA LEU A 95 -13.64 -4.79 1.01
C LEU A 95 -12.63 -5.41 0.03
N ARG A 96 -13.01 -5.68 -1.23
CA ARG A 96 -12.08 -6.17 -2.28
C ARG A 96 -10.92 -5.22 -2.50
N SER A 97 -11.18 -3.92 -2.61
CA SER A 97 -10.13 -2.91 -2.78
C SER A 97 -9.20 -2.85 -1.55
N SER A 98 -9.76 -2.92 -0.33
CA SER A 98 -8.96 -2.94 0.90
C SER A 98 -8.06 -4.17 0.99
N LEU A 99 -8.57 -5.34 0.60
CA LEU A 99 -7.82 -6.58 0.55
C LEU A 99 -6.68 -6.51 -0.47
N ARG A 100 -6.97 -6.01 -1.68
CA ARG A 100 -5.97 -5.83 -2.74
C ARG A 100 -4.83 -4.93 -2.28
N ALA A 101 -5.14 -3.75 -1.74
CA ALA A 101 -4.13 -2.83 -1.23
C ALA A 101 -3.24 -3.46 -0.13
N LYS A 102 -3.83 -4.29 0.74
CA LYS A 102 -3.07 -5.03 1.77
C LYS A 102 -2.18 -6.13 1.19
N LYS A 103 -2.63 -6.82 0.13
CA LYS A 103 -1.84 -7.83 -0.58
C LYS A 103 -0.67 -7.17 -1.30
N GLU A 104 -0.90 -6.06 -2.00
CA GLU A 104 0.15 -5.28 -2.66
C GLU A 104 1.20 -4.80 -1.65
N HIS A 105 0.78 -4.23 -0.51
CA HIS A 105 1.70 -3.84 0.55
C HIS A 105 2.46 -5.03 1.18
N ALA A 106 1.84 -6.22 1.25
CA ALA A 106 2.53 -7.41 1.73
C ALA A 106 3.59 -7.90 0.73
N SER A 107 3.25 -7.91 -0.56
CA SER A 107 4.18 -8.28 -1.64
C SER A 107 5.40 -7.35 -1.67
N LEU A 108 5.20 -6.04 -1.57
CA LEU A 108 6.32 -5.08 -1.55
C LEU A 108 7.25 -5.29 -0.34
N LEU A 109 6.70 -5.62 0.83
CA LEU A 109 7.52 -5.95 2.00
C LEU A 109 8.26 -7.29 1.84
N GLU A 110 7.66 -8.25 1.14
CA GLU A 110 8.31 -9.52 0.82
C GLU A 110 9.48 -9.29 -0.15
N ASP A 111 9.28 -8.52 -1.21
CA ASP A 111 10.34 -8.13 -2.16
C ASP A 111 11.49 -7.40 -1.45
N PHE A 112 11.18 -6.49 -0.52
CA PHE A 112 12.20 -5.80 0.28
C PHE A 112 12.99 -6.76 1.16
N ARG A 113 12.33 -7.72 1.81
CA ARG A 113 12.99 -8.74 2.63
C ARG A 113 13.86 -9.68 1.79
N GLU A 114 13.45 -9.99 0.57
CA GLU A 114 14.24 -10.79 -0.36
C GLU A 114 15.45 -10.02 -0.89
N PHE A 115 15.29 -8.72 -1.20
CA PHE A 115 16.39 -7.84 -1.53
C PHE A 115 17.43 -7.77 -0.39
N ASP A 116 17.00 -7.58 0.86
CA ASP A 116 17.91 -7.58 2.01
C ASP A 116 18.63 -8.93 2.19
N ARG A 117 17.94 -10.05 2.01
CA ARG A 117 18.54 -11.39 2.09
C ARG A 117 19.61 -11.58 1.01
N THR A 118 19.29 -11.27 -0.24
CA THR A 118 20.24 -11.41 -1.36
C THR A 118 21.46 -10.50 -1.22
N ARG A 119 21.30 -9.31 -0.61
CA ARG A 119 22.42 -8.43 -0.24
C ARG A 119 23.33 -9.09 0.80
N LEU A 120 22.75 -9.66 1.86
CA LEU A 120 23.51 -10.38 2.90
C LEU A 120 24.23 -11.62 2.34
N ASP A 121 23.59 -12.37 1.44
CA ASP A 121 24.21 -13.54 0.79
C ASP A 121 25.39 -13.13 -0.12
N MET A 122 25.33 -11.95 -0.77
CA MET A 122 26.47 -11.39 -1.50
C MET A 122 27.59 -10.91 -0.56
N GLU A 123 27.24 -10.37 0.60
CA GLU A 123 28.21 -9.90 1.61
C GLU A 123 28.92 -11.09 2.32
N ASP A 124 28.27 -12.25 2.48
CA ASP A 124 28.90 -13.48 3.01
C ASP A 124 29.97 -14.06 2.05
N GLY A 125 29.84 -13.81 0.74
CA GLY A 125 30.91 -14.06 -0.24
C GLY A 125 32.02 -12.99 -0.26
N GLY A 126 31.73 -11.77 0.20
CA GLY A 126 32.66 -10.63 0.28
C GLY A 126 33.44 -10.54 1.60
N GLY A 127 32.91 -11.13 2.67
CA GLY A 127 33.54 -11.15 4.00
C GLY A 127 34.90 -11.84 3.99
N SER A 128 35.11 -12.85 3.14
CA SER A 128 36.42 -13.49 2.99
C SER A 128 37.47 -12.56 2.40
N TYR A 129 37.10 -11.68 1.47
CA TYR A 129 38.06 -10.76 0.83
C TYR A 129 38.35 -9.56 1.74
N GLU A 130 37.32 -8.95 2.32
CA GLU A 130 37.50 -7.84 3.26
C GLU A 130 38.23 -8.27 4.54
N GLN A 131 37.89 -9.44 5.11
CA GLN A 131 38.63 -9.97 6.27
C GLN A 131 40.06 -10.37 5.90
N ALA A 132 40.31 -10.87 4.67
CA ALA A 132 41.66 -11.16 4.20
C ALA A 132 42.49 -9.87 4.05
N LEU A 133 41.91 -8.80 3.50
CA LEU A 133 42.55 -7.49 3.39
C LEU A 133 42.82 -6.86 4.75
N LEU A 134 41.86 -6.90 5.67
CA LEU A 134 42.05 -6.40 7.05
C LEU A 134 43.15 -7.18 7.78
N LYS A 135 43.23 -8.50 7.56
CA LYS A 135 44.28 -9.36 8.13
C LYS A 135 45.65 -9.06 7.52
N GLU A 136 45.72 -8.82 6.21
CA GLU A 136 46.95 -8.43 5.50
C GLU A 136 47.42 -7.05 5.95
N HIS A 137 46.53 -6.06 6.03
CA HIS A 137 46.82 -4.73 6.57
C HIS A 137 47.34 -4.79 8.01
N ALA A 138 46.74 -5.63 8.86
CA ALA A 138 47.22 -5.83 10.23
C ALA A 138 48.60 -6.52 10.27
N ALA A 139 48.89 -7.43 9.33
CA ALA A 139 50.19 -8.06 9.20
C ALA A 139 51.26 -7.07 8.68
N VAL A 140 50.93 -6.26 7.68
CA VAL A 140 51.78 -5.17 7.17
C VAL A 140 52.08 -4.17 8.28
N SER A 141 51.06 -3.72 9.02
CA SER A 141 51.25 -2.78 10.13
C SER A 141 52.19 -3.32 11.22
N ARG A 142 52.10 -4.62 11.54
CA ARG A 142 53.05 -5.27 12.46
C ARG A 142 54.46 -5.36 11.86
N SER A 143 54.57 -5.68 10.57
CA SER A 143 55.85 -5.72 9.86
C SER A 143 56.53 -4.34 9.82
N THR A 144 55.77 -3.27 9.58
CA THR A 144 56.29 -1.89 9.57
C THR A 144 56.83 -1.47 10.93
N GLY A 145 56.14 -1.83 12.03
CA GLY A 145 56.65 -1.57 13.38
C GLY A 145 57.94 -2.34 13.71
N GLN A 146 58.12 -3.54 13.14
CA GLN A 146 59.36 -4.30 13.30
C GLN A 146 60.51 -3.73 12.45
N THR A 147 60.24 -3.18 11.27
CA THR A 147 61.26 -2.49 10.45
C THR A 147 61.71 -1.16 11.07
N ASP A 148 60.83 -0.43 11.76
CA ASP A 148 61.23 0.78 12.50
C ASP A 148 62.19 0.45 13.66
N GLY A 149 61.98 -0.70 14.33
CA GLY A 149 62.90 -1.19 15.35
C GLY A 149 64.28 -1.61 14.80
N ILE A 150 64.33 -2.05 13.53
CA ILE A 150 65.59 -2.39 12.84
C ILE A 150 66.28 -1.11 12.33
N LEU A 151 65.53 -0.11 11.86
CA LEU A 151 66.07 1.20 11.49
C LEU A 151 66.59 1.99 12.69
N GLN A 152 66.07 1.74 13.90
CA GLN A 152 66.57 2.35 15.13
C GLN A 152 67.96 1.86 15.54
N PHE A 153 68.45 0.73 15.00
CA PHE A 153 69.77 0.19 15.31
C PHE A 153 70.89 0.72 14.38
N ASP A 154 70.54 1.31 13.23
CA ASP A 154 71.52 1.59 12.15
C ASP A 154 71.72 3.06 11.76
N PHE A 155 71.19 4.05 12.51
CA PHE A 155 71.52 5.47 12.23
C PHE A 155 71.71 6.31 13.50
N SER A 156 72.77 6.02 14.26
CA SER A 156 73.47 7.05 15.04
C SER A 156 74.37 7.84 14.08
N GLY A 157 73.79 8.82 13.40
CA GLY A 157 74.52 9.63 12.42
C GLY A 157 73.71 10.80 11.90
N GLU A 158 73.88 11.95 12.55
CA GLU A 158 73.86 13.30 11.99
C GLU A 158 72.66 13.78 11.10
N SER A 159 72.01 14.82 11.62
CA SER A 159 71.53 16.03 10.92
C SER A 159 70.14 16.09 10.24
N ASN A 160 69.36 16.99 10.84
CA ASN A 160 68.52 18.05 10.27
C ASN A 160 66.99 17.87 10.08
N PRO A 161 66.22 18.94 10.43
CA PRO A 161 64.77 18.93 10.48
C PRO A 161 64.15 19.44 9.17
N LEU A 162 62.81 19.44 9.16
CA LEU A 162 61.88 20.03 8.18
C LEU A 162 61.28 18.99 7.22
N ILE A 163 59.99 18.71 7.43
CA ILE A 163 58.98 19.17 6.47
C ILE A 163 57.62 19.27 7.17
N ASN A 164 57.18 20.51 7.28
CA ASN A 164 55.81 20.91 7.55
C ASN A 164 54.91 20.34 6.45
N LYS A 165 53.78 19.75 6.82
CA LYS A 165 52.49 19.97 6.13
C LYS A 165 51.37 19.87 7.15
N GLU A 166 50.98 21.05 7.62
CA GLU A 166 49.63 21.31 8.10
C GLU A 166 48.66 20.98 6.95
N GLU A 167 47.65 20.15 7.19
CA GLU A 167 46.43 20.20 6.37
C GLU A 167 45.18 19.96 7.23
N LYS A 168 44.75 21.07 7.82
CA LYS A 168 43.38 21.59 7.81
C LYS A 168 42.24 20.56 7.87
N VAL A 169 41.78 20.32 9.09
CA VAL A 169 40.43 19.82 9.38
C VAL A 169 39.40 20.87 8.91
N HIS A 170 38.51 20.49 7.99
CA HIS A 170 37.30 21.27 7.67
C HIS A 170 36.07 20.37 7.50
N GLY A 171 35.15 20.50 8.46
CA GLY A 171 33.69 20.57 8.29
C GLY A 171 32.96 19.57 7.39
N HIS A 172 32.37 18.57 8.04
CA HIS A 172 31.00 18.05 7.88
C HIS A 172 30.22 18.36 6.57
N TYR A 173 29.95 17.31 5.79
CA TYR A 173 28.63 17.09 5.16
C TYR A 173 28.27 15.60 5.22
N ASN A 174 27.10 15.29 5.79
CA ASN A 174 26.53 13.95 5.91
C ASN A 174 26.15 13.40 4.52
N PRO A 175 26.58 12.19 4.12
CA PRO A 175 26.19 11.59 2.84
C PRO A 175 24.72 11.11 2.82
N PHE A 176 24.03 11.11 3.96
CA PHE A 176 22.65 10.59 4.06
C PHE A 176 21.59 11.44 3.34
N LEU A 177 21.81 12.73 3.11
CA LEU A 177 20.80 13.61 2.50
C LEU A 177 20.90 13.72 0.98
N SER A 178 22.02 13.34 0.37
CA SER A 178 22.17 13.39 -1.10
C SER A 178 21.48 12.22 -1.81
N CYS A 179 21.19 11.13 -1.12
CA CYS A 179 20.60 9.92 -1.72
C CYS A 179 19.07 9.96 -1.78
N LEU A 180 18.39 10.89 -1.07
CA LEU A 180 16.93 10.96 -1.07
C LEU A 180 16.35 11.78 -2.24
N CYS A 181 17.19 12.55 -2.96
CA CYS A 181 16.76 13.38 -4.09
C CYS A 181 16.76 12.66 -5.44
N LEU A 182 17.22 11.40 -5.50
CA LEU A 182 17.12 10.60 -6.70
C LEU A 182 16.36 9.32 -6.38
N HIS A 183 15.18 9.21 -7.01
CA HIS A 183 14.40 7.99 -7.19
C HIS A 183 13.18 7.76 -6.27
N ILE A 184 12.16 8.63 -6.41
CA ILE A 184 10.75 8.21 -6.27
C ILE A 184 9.92 8.88 -7.39
N PRO A 185 9.71 8.25 -8.56
CA PRO A 185 8.91 8.81 -9.65
C PRO A 185 7.39 8.65 -9.42
N HIS A 186 6.92 8.76 -8.18
CA HIS A 186 5.52 8.49 -7.86
C HIS A 186 4.93 9.34 -6.71
N PHE A 187 5.70 10.27 -6.12
CA PHE A 187 5.17 11.16 -5.10
C PHE A 187 4.31 12.29 -5.69
N ASP A 188 4.68 12.80 -6.87
CA ASP A 188 3.89 13.83 -7.57
C ASP A 188 2.52 13.32 -8.02
N LEU A 189 2.40 12.03 -8.37
CA LEU A 189 1.11 11.42 -8.74
C LEU A 189 0.16 11.27 -7.54
N LEU A 190 0.72 11.13 -6.33
CA LEU A 190 -0.05 10.92 -5.10
C LEU A 190 -0.59 12.24 -4.55
N VAL A 191 0.13 13.34 -4.77
CA VAL A 191 -0.35 14.70 -4.44
C VAL A 191 -1.51 15.10 -5.35
N GLU A 192 -1.45 14.82 -6.67
CA GLU A 192 -2.59 15.07 -7.56
C GLU A 192 -3.80 14.17 -7.25
N GLN A 193 -3.62 12.88 -6.96
CA GLN A 193 -4.73 12.00 -6.59
C GLN A 193 -5.40 12.38 -5.26
N ILE A 194 -4.64 12.91 -4.28
CA ILE A 194 -5.21 13.40 -3.03
C ILE A 194 -5.98 14.71 -3.25
N VAL A 195 -5.50 15.60 -4.13
CA VAL A 195 -6.22 16.82 -4.50
C VAL A 195 -7.49 16.53 -5.29
N ASP A 196 -7.49 15.52 -6.17
CA ASP A 196 -8.68 15.09 -6.93
C ASP A 196 -9.73 14.40 -6.07
N VAL A 197 -9.32 13.56 -5.11
CA VAL A 197 -10.25 12.92 -4.16
C VAL A 197 -10.85 13.97 -3.21
N ALA A 198 -10.08 14.99 -2.80
CA ALA A 198 -10.61 16.12 -2.04
C ALA A 198 -11.52 17.04 -2.89
N GLY A 199 -11.21 17.20 -4.19
CA GLY A 199 -12.00 17.97 -5.16
C GLY A 199 -13.36 17.34 -5.46
N LEU A 200 -13.44 16.00 -5.57
CA LEU A 200 -14.71 15.30 -5.74
C LEU A 200 -15.58 15.31 -4.48
N VAL A 201 -14.98 15.23 -3.29
CA VAL A 201 -15.70 15.34 -2.01
C VAL A 201 -16.28 16.74 -1.80
N MET A 202 -15.69 17.79 -2.36
CA MET A 202 -16.26 19.14 -2.33
C MET A 202 -17.39 19.39 -3.34
N LYS A 203 -17.56 18.56 -4.38
CA LYS A 203 -18.65 18.72 -5.37
C LYS A 203 -20.01 18.22 -4.87
N SER A 204 -20.05 17.46 -3.77
CA SER A 204 -21.30 16.96 -3.16
C SER A 204 -21.79 17.82 -1.97
N ARG A 205 -21.21 19.00 -1.75
CA ARG A 205 -21.60 19.92 -0.66
C ARG A 205 -21.88 21.33 -1.20
N ASP A 206 -22.84 21.41 -2.11
CA ASP A 206 -23.48 22.69 -2.47
C ASP A 206 -24.31 23.21 -1.29
N SER A 207 -23.68 24.02 -0.44
CA SER A 207 -24.34 25.03 0.40
C SER A 207 -23.30 25.99 1.05
N LEU A 208 -22.76 26.92 0.24
CA LEU A 208 -22.30 28.30 0.58
C LEU A 208 -21.22 28.49 1.69
N PRO A 209 -20.63 29.71 1.83
CA PRO A 209 -19.57 30.28 1.01
C PRO A 209 -18.25 30.43 1.80
N SER A 210 -17.11 29.98 1.25
CA SER A 210 -15.78 30.23 1.88
C SER A 210 -14.69 30.65 0.89
N THR A 211 -15.08 31.03 -0.33
CA THR A 211 -14.19 31.51 -1.39
C THR A 211 -13.57 32.89 -1.14
N ILE A 212 -13.76 33.51 0.03
CA ILE A 212 -13.17 34.82 0.35
C ILE A 212 -11.81 34.70 1.05
N LEU A 213 -11.44 33.56 1.63
CA LEU A 213 -10.22 33.50 2.46
C LEU A 213 -8.93 33.16 1.69
N LEU A 214 -9.01 32.55 0.50
CA LEU A 214 -7.81 32.19 -0.27
C LEU A 214 -7.30 33.31 -1.19
N ALA A 215 -8.11 34.34 -1.46
CA ALA A 215 -7.67 35.50 -2.25
C ALA A 215 -6.80 36.48 -1.42
N ASN A 216 -6.94 36.50 -0.09
CA ASN A 216 -6.21 37.46 0.76
C ASN A 216 -4.79 37.00 1.14
N THR A 217 -4.44 35.73 0.98
CA THR A 217 -3.08 35.25 1.29
C THR A 217 -2.13 35.37 0.09
N LEU A 218 -2.66 35.49 -1.13
CA LEU A 218 -1.86 35.64 -2.36
C LEU A 218 -1.49 37.08 -2.71
N LEU A 219 -2.04 38.09 -2.03
CA LEU A 219 -1.73 39.52 -2.27
C LEU A 219 -0.70 40.11 -1.28
N VAL A 220 -0.18 39.31 -0.33
CA VAL A 220 0.82 39.76 0.67
C VAL A 220 2.25 39.34 0.30
N CYS A 221 2.44 38.61 -0.81
CA CYS A 221 3.76 38.14 -1.26
C CYS A 221 4.24 38.75 -2.59
N GLN A 222 3.72 39.93 -2.96
CA GLN A 222 4.26 40.73 -4.07
C GLN A 222 4.51 42.17 -3.60
#